data_AF-A0A355BF98-F1
#
_entry.id   AF-A0A355BF98-F1
#
_cell.length_a   1.000
_cell.length_b   1.000
_cell.length_c   1.000
_cell.angle_alpha   90.00
_cell.angle_beta   90.00
_cell.angle_gamma   90.00
#
_symmetry.space_group_name_H-M   'P 1'
#
loop_
_entity.id
_entity.type
_entity.pdbx_description
1 polymer ?
#
loop_
_entity_poly.entity_id
_entity_poly.type
_entity_poly.pdbx_seq_one_letter_code
_entity_poly.pdbx_strand_id
1 'polypeptide(L)' 'MIITITLLSLVFIGIAFLVTENNAKYLLSGFNTMSEDERQKFDIKSYIAYF' A
#
# COMPACT_ATOMS: atom_id res chain seq x y z
N MET A 1 -3.77 26.98 -4.34
CA MET A 1 -2.72 26.00 -3.98
C MET A 1 -3.05 25.24 -2.70
N ILE A 2 -3.40 25.90 -1.59
CA ILE A 2 -3.72 25.22 -0.30
C ILE A 2 -4.81 24.16 -0.46
N ILE A 3 -5.94 24.49 -1.08
CA ILE A 3 -7.05 23.53 -1.30
C ILE A 3 -6.59 22.28 -2.06
N THR A 4 -5.83 22.48 -3.15
CA THR A 4 -5.29 21.38 -3.97
C THR A 4 -4.36 20.47 -3.16
N ILE A 5 -3.48 21.06 -2.34
CA ILE A 5 -2.57 20.32 -1.48
C ILE A 5 -3.36 19.53 -0.43
N THR A 6 -4.33 20.17 0.25
CA THR A 6 -5.18 19.51 1.24
C THR A 6 -5.94 18.33 0.64
N LEU A 7 -6.54 18.51 -0.55
CA LEU A 7 -7.25 17.44 -1.24
C LEU A 7 -6.30 16.28 -1.60
N LEU A 8 -5.12 16.58 -2.14
CA LEU A 8 -4.14 15.54 -2.49
C LEU A 8 -3.63 14.79 -1.26
N SER A 9 -3.37 15.49 -0.15
CA SER A 9 -3.00 14.87 1.13
C SER A 9 -4.09 13.92 1.64
N LEU A 10 -5.36 14.31 1.55
CA LEU A 10 -6.48 13.44 1.93
C LEU A 10 -6.58 12.21 1.03
N VAL A 11 -6.33 12.37 -0.28
CA VAL A 11 -6.29 11.24 -1.22
C VAL A 11 -5.17 10.26 -0.84
N PHE A 12 -3.96 10.74 -0.54
CA PHE A 12 -2.87 9.86 -0.14
C PHE A 12 -3.13 9.13 1.17
N ILE A 13 -3.75 9.81 2.15
CA ILE A 13 -4.21 9.17 3.39
C ILE A 13 -5.28 8.11 3.07
N GLY A 14 -6.25 8.43 2.21
CA GLY A 14 -7.33 7.52 1.82
C GLY A 14 -6.84 6.26 1.12
N ILE A 15 -5.79 6.34 0.30
CA ILE A 15 -5.21 5.20 -0.42
C ILE A 15 -4.64 4.16 0.55
N ALA A 16 -4.10 4.57 1.70
CA ALA A 16 -3.56 3.64 2.70
C ALA A 16 -4.63 2.64 3.18
N PHE A 17 -5.85 3.11 3.44
CA PHE A 17 -7.00 2.30 3.85
C PHE A 17 -7.57 1.38 2.74
N LEU A 18 -7.12 1.52 1.49
CA LEU A 18 -7.54 0.65 0.38
C LEU A 18 -6.61 -0.55 0.18
N VAL A 19 -5.46 -0.58 0.85
CA VAL A 19 -4.50 -1.68 0.74
C VAL A 19 -5.04 -2.90 1.51
N THR A 20 -5.07 -4.04 0.82
CA THR A 20 -5.53 -5.33 1.35
C THR A 20 -4.56 -6.42 0.91
N GLU A 21 -4.59 -7.59 1.56
CA GLU A 21 -3.75 -8.74 1.17
C GLU A 21 -3.92 -9.09 -0.32
N ASN A 22 -5.13 -8.92 -0.88
CA ASN A 22 -5.46 -9.27 -2.26
C ASN A 22 -4.89 -8.31 -3.31
N ASN A 23 -4.72 -7.03 -2.97
CA ASN A 23 -4.29 -6.00 -3.92
C ASN A 23 -2.88 -5.44 -3.61
N ALA A 24 -2.27 -5.82 -2.48
CA ALA A 24 -0.96 -5.37 -2.05
C ALA A 24 0.15 -5.59 -3.09
N LYS A 25 0.08 -6.68 -3.87
CA LYS A 25 1.04 -6.96 -4.94
C LYS A 25 1.04 -5.91 -6.06
N TYR A 26 0.03 -5.06 -6.13
CA TYR A 26 -0.07 -3.96 -7.09
C TYR A 26 0.17 -2.60 -6.45
N LEU A 27 -0.19 -2.42 -5.17
CA LEU A 27 -0.20 -1.12 -4.51
C LEU A 27 1.04 -0.83 -3.65
N LEU A 28 1.73 -1.87 -3.16
CA LEU A 28 2.94 -1.72 -2.34
C LEU A 28 4.18 -1.93 -3.22
N SER A 29 4.94 -0.87 -3.50
CA SER A 29 6.09 -0.91 -4.43
C SER A 29 7.15 -1.96 -4.05
N GLY A 30 7.44 -2.12 -2.75
CA GLY A 30 8.36 -3.15 -2.26
C GLY A 30 7.83 -4.57 -2.52
N PHE A 31 6.58 -4.83 -2.17
CA PHE A 31 5.95 -6.15 -2.36
C PHE A 31 5.68 -6.45 -3.85
N ASN A 32 5.40 -5.43 -4.67
CA ASN A 32 5.24 -5.52 -6.12
C ASN A 32 6.54 -5.94 -6.83
N THR A 33 7.69 -5.47 -6.34
CA THR A 33 9.01 -5.76 -6.93
C THR A 33 9.55 -7.13 -6.50
N MET A 34 9.04 -7.70 -5.41
CA MET A 34 9.44 -9.04 -4.95
C MET A 34 9.07 -10.11 -5.98
N SER A 35 9.94 -11.11 -6.11
CA SER A 35 9.64 -12.37 -6.78
C SER A 35 8.50 -13.11 -6.06
N GLU A 36 7.87 -14.08 -6.74
CA GLU A 36 6.81 -14.87 -6.12
C GLU A 36 7.31 -15.64 -4.87
N ASP A 37 8.54 -16.17 -4.92
CA ASP A 37 9.16 -16.89 -3.80
C ASP A 37 9.41 -15.99 -2.58
N GLU A 38 9.79 -14.73 -2.81
CA GLU A 38 9.96 -13.74 -1.74
C GLU A 38 8.61 -13.34 -1.14
N ARG A 39 7.58 -13.12 -1.99
CA ARG A 39 6.24 -12.77 -1.51
C ARG A 39 5.61 -13.87 -0.68
N GLN A 40 5.83 -15.14 -1.02
CA GLN A 40 5.33 -16.28 -0.24
C GLN A 40 5.95 -16.36 1.17
N LYS A 41 7.16 -15.83 1.36
CA LYS A 41 7.86 -15.81 2.65
C LYS A 41 7.62 -14.52 3.44
N PHE A 42 7.04 -13.51 2.81
CA PHE A 42 6.80 -12.21 3.41
C PHE A 42 5.47 -12.22 4.19
N ASP A 43 5.51 -11.79 5.46
CA ASP A 43 4.30 -11.66 6.28
C ASP A 43 3.51 -10.39 5.90
N ILE A 44 2.83 -10.48 4.75
CA ILE A 44 2.06 -9.38 4.19
C ILE A 44 0.90 -8.97 5.09
N LYS A 45 0.33 -9.91 5.84
CA LYS A 45 -0.82 -9.69 6.71
C LYS A 45 -0.47 -8.75 7.87
N SER A 46 0.64 -9.02 8.56
CA SER A 46 1.10 -8.14 9.64
C SER A 46 1.63 -6.80 9.11
N TYR A 47 2.20 -6.79 7.90
CA TYR A 47 2.74 -5.58 7.29
C TYR A 47 1.66 -4.57 6.87
N ILE A 48 0.56 -5.03 6.28
CA ILE A 48 -0.54 -4.15 5.84
C ILE A 48 -1.24 -3.46 7.02
N ALA A 49 -1.19 -4.04 8.23
CA ALA A 49 -1.79 -3.41 9.42
C ALA A 49 -1.17 -2.05 9.81
N TYR A 50 -0.04 -1.68 9.22
CA TYR A 50 0.59 -0.35 9.37
C TYR A 50 0.14 0.68 8.33
N PHE A 51 -0.74 0.30 7.40
CA PHE A 51 -1.35 1.17 6.39
C PHE A 51 -2.85 1.33 6.69
#